data_AF-A0A937X409-F1
#
_entry.id   AF-A0A937X409-F1
#
_cell.length_a   1.000
_cell.length_b   1.000
_cell.length_c   1.000
_cell.angle_alpha   90.00
_cell.angle_beta   90.00
_cell.angle_gamma   90.00
#
_symmetry.space_group_name_H-M   'P 1'
#
loop_
_entity.id
_entity.type
_entity.pdbx_description
1 polymer ?
#
loop_
_entity_poly.entity_id
_entity_poly.type
_entity_poly.pdbx_seq_one_letter_code
_entity_poly.pdbx_strand_id
1 'polypeptide(L)'
;MSATWTRPPIDEAVMKDCTRISPWKSAALCVLLYTLAVVFAWAGGRASGWLLAPAAFALVAGIQMHLLILLHEGAHLLLHPARKTNDLIADVFCAIPLG
;
A
#
# COMPACT_ATOMS: atom_id res chain seq x y z
N MET A 1 26.63 -11.09 -35.45
CA MET A 1 25.36 -11.84 -35.41
C MET A 1 24.61 -11.36 -34.17
N SER A 2 23.53 -10.60 -34.33
CA SER A 2 22.71 -10.13 -33.20
C SER A 2 21.81 -11.26 -32.74
N ALA A 3 21.93 -11.66 -31.47
CA ALA A 3 20.98 -12.59 -30.86
C ALA A 3 19.61 -11.90 -30.78
N THR A 4 18.63 -12.40 -31.53
CA THR A 4 17.24 -11.97 -31.38
C THR A 4 16.71 -12.53 -30.06
N TRP A 5 16.65 -11.67 -29.04
CA TRP A 5 15.99 -12.00 -27.77
C TRP A 5 14.50 -12.23 -28.04
N THR A 6 14.11 -13.50 -28.17
CA THR A 6 12.69 -13.89 -28.28
C THR A 6 12.18 -14.20 -26.88
N ARG A 7 11.19 -13.42 -26.43
CA ARG A 7 10.55 -13.65 -25.13
C ARG A 7 9.86 -15.02 -25.18
N PRO A 8 10.11 -15.93 -24.22
CA PRO A 8 9.39 -17.18 -24.17
C PRO A 8 7.89 -16.92 -24.00
N PRO A 9 7.02 -17.73 -24.64
CA PRO A 9 5.58 -17.58 -24.50
C PRO A 9 5.20 -17.78 -23.02
N ILE A 10 4.43 -16.86 -22.46
CA ILE A 10 3.87 -16.97 -21.12
C ILE A 10 2.46 -17.51 -21.27
N ASP A 11 2.14 -18.56 -20.51
CA ASP A 11 0.80 -19.13 -20.48
C ASP A 11 -0.25 -18.10 -20.00
N GLU A 12 -1.39 -18.05 -20.69
CA GLU A 12 -2.46 -17.12 -20.40
C GLU A 12 -3.05 -17.37 -19.00
N ALA A 13 -3.14 -18.63 -18.59
CA ALA A 13 -3.66 -18.98 -17.26
C ALA A 13 -2.74 -18.44 -16.16
N VAL A 14 -1.41 -18.61 -16.31
CA VAL A 14 -0.42 -18.03 -15.40
C VAL A 14 -0.55 -16.51 -15.35
N MET A 15 -0.73 -15.85 -16.50
CA MET A 15 -0.85 -14.39 -16.53
C MET A 15 -2.12 -13.89 -15.83
N LYS A 16 -3.24 -14.62 -15.98
CA LYS A 16 -4.50 -14.32 -15.28
C LYS A 16 -4.35 -14.48 -13.77
N ASP A 17 -3.67 -15.54 -13.33
CA ASP A 17 -3.47 -15.78 -11.90
C ASP A 17 -2.56 -14.72 -11.26
N CYS A 18 -1.53 -14.27 -11.96
CA CYS A 18 -0.64 -13.21 -11.49
C CYS A 18 -1.29 -11.82 -11.43
N THR A 19 -2.32 -11.55 -12.23
CA THR A 19 -3.02 -10.25 -12.26
C THR A 19 -4.28 -10.21 -11.40
N ARG A 20 -4.63 -11.32 -10.75
CA ARG A 20 -5.85 -11.40 -9.95
C ARG A 20 -5.75 -10.54 -8.68
N ILE A 21 -6.60 -9.53 -8.61
CA ILE A 21 -6.72 -8.66 -7.44
C ILE A 21 -7.39 -9.43 -6.30
N SER A 22 -6.78 -9.37 -5.11
CA SER A 22 -7.34 -9.98 -3.90
C SER A 22 -8.39 -9.07 -3.26
N PRO A 23 -9.54 -9.60 -2.80
CA PRO A 23 -10.62 -8.77 -2.24
C PRO A 23 -10.37 -8.28 -0.81
N TRP A 24 -9.29 -8.68 -0.14
CA TRP A 24 -9.08 -8.33 1.27
C TRP A 24 -7.67 -7.84 1.59
N LYS A 25 -6.65 -8.23 0.81
CA LYS A 25 -5.25 -7.92 1.11
C LYS A 25 -4.99 -6.42 1.23
N SER A 26 -5.53 -5.62 0.30
CA SER A 26 -5.34 -4.17 0.30
C SER A 26 -5.97 -3.50 1.52
N ALA A 27 -7.17 -3.94 1.91
CA ALA A 27 -7.84 -3.45 3.13
C ALA A 27 -7.07 -3.85 4.40
N ALA A 28 -6.61 -5.10 4.49
CA ALA A 28 -5.79 -5.56 5.62
C ALA A 28 -4.45 -4.82 5.70
N LEU A 29 -3.84 -4.51 4.55
CA LEU A 29 -2.62 -3.71 4.48
C LEU A 29 -2.86 -2.29 4.98
N CYS A 30 -3.97 -1.64 4.60
CA CYS A 30 -4.34 -0.32 5.14
C CYS A 30 -4.45 -0.36 6.67
N VAL A 31 -5.17 -1.34 7.23
CA VAL A 31 -5.31 -1.50 8.68
C VAL A 31 -3.96 -1.70 9.37
N LEU A 32 -3.08 -2.52 8.79
CA LEU A 32 -1.73 -2.74 9.31
C LEU A 32 -0.93 -1.43 9.33
N LEU A 33 -0.94 -0.67 8.22
CA LEU A 33 -0.21 0.59 8.10
C LEU A 33 -0.68 1.62 9.14
N TYR A 34 -1.99 1.80 9.32
CA TYR A 34 -2.52 2.66 10.37
C TYR A 34 -2.13 2.20 11.77
N THR A 35 -2.19 0.89 12.03
CA THR A 35 -1.81 0.31 13.32
C THR A 35 -0.34 0.61 13.62
N LEU A 36 0.55 0.40 12.65
CA LEU A 36 1.98 0.69 12.80
C LEU A 36 2.24 2.18 12.99
N ALA A 37 1.55 3.06 12.25
CA ALA A 37 1.69 4.50 12.39
C ALA A 37 1.31 4.95 13.82
N VAL A 38 0.19 4.46 14.35
CA VAL A 38 -0.26 4.76 15.72
C VAL A 38 0.74 4.22 16.75
N VAL A 39 1.21 2.98 16.60
CA VAL A 39 2.18 2.37 17.52
C VAL A 39 3.49 3.17 17.54
N PHE A 40 4.03 3.55 16.38
CA PHE A 40 5.27 4.33 16.32
C PHE A 40 5.10 5.76 16.83
N ALA A 41 3.99 6.43 16.50
CA ALA A 41 3.68 7.75 17.03
C ALA A 41 3.54 7.72 18.57
N TRP A 42 2.85 6.70 19.10
CA TRP A 42 2.70 6.52 20.54
C TRP A 42 4.02 6.20 21.23
N ALA A 43 4.82 5.27 20.69
CA ALA A 43 6.11 4.89 21.26
C ALA A 43 7.09 6.08 21.25
N GLY A 44 7.20 6.78 20.12
CA GLY A 44 8.06 7.95 19.99
C GLY A 44 7.63 9.14 20.84
N GLY A 45 6.33 9.29 21.11
CA GLY A 45 5.78 10.39 21.91
C GLY A 45 5.72 10.13 23.42
N ARG A 46 5.62 8.88 23.85
CA ARG A 46 5.30 8.54 25.26
C ARG A 46 6.28 7.58 25.93
N ALA A 47 6.93 6.70 25.18
CA ALA A 47 7.76 5.63 25.75
C ALA A 47 9.24 6.01 25.90
N SER A 48 9.67 7.14 25.33
CA SER A 48 11.08 7.53 25.34
C SER A 48 11.18 9.04 25.20
N GLY A 49 12.08 9.69 25.96
CA GLY A 49 12.47 11.07 25.67
C GLY A 49 12.91 11.23 24.21
N TRP A 50 13.12 12.50 23.79
CA TRP A 50 13.36 12.98 22.41
C TRP A 50 14.27 12.12 21.49
N LEU A 51 15.06 11.20 22.03
CA LEU A 51 15.95 10.29 21.31
C LEU A 51 15.27 9.37 20.27
N LEU A 52 14.09 8.79 20.55
CA LEU A 52 13.43 7.92 19.56
C LEU A 52 12.47 8.69 18.64
N ALA A 53 12.19 9.96 18.93
CA ALA A 53 11.27 10.77 18.14
C ALA A 53 11.69 10.89 16.65
N PRO A 54 12.98 11.10 16.30
CA PRO A 54 13.40 11.14 14.89
C PRO A 54 13.17 9.81 14.15
N ALA A 55 13.45 8.68 14.81
CA ALA A 55 13.25 7.37 14.22
C ALA A 55 11.75 7.08 14.02
N ALA A 56 10.92 7.38 15.02
CA ALA A 56 9.47 7.26 14.92
C ALA A 56 8.91 8.15 13.79
N PHE A 57 9.41 9.39 13.67
CA PHE A 57 9.02 10.30 12.59
C PHE A 57 9.33 9.73 11.21
N ALA A 58 10.56 9.23 10.99
CA ALA A 58 10.96 8.63 9.72
C ALA A 58 10.11 7.40 9.37
N LEU A 59 9.79 6.56 10.35
CA LEU A 59 8.93 5.38 10.16
C LEU A 59 7.50 5.78 9.79
N VAL A 60 6.91 6.75 10.49
CA VAL A 60 5.57 7.25 10.19
C VAL A 60 5.52 7.90 8.81
N ALA A 61 6.54 8.69 8.44
CA ALA A 61 6.65 9.28 7.10
C ALA A 61 6.73 8.20 6.00
N GLY A 62 7.52 7.14 6.21
CA GLY A 62 7.58 6.00 5.30
C GLY A 62 6.24 5.28 5.15
N ILE A 63 5.48 5.14 6.24
CA ILE A 63 4.12 4.58 6.21
C ILE A 63 3.16 5.48 5.41
N GLN A 64 3.23 6.80 5.58
CA GLN A 64 2.45 7.75 4.79
C GLN A 64 2.74 7.64 3.28
N MET A 65 4.01 7.46 2.90
CA MET A 65 4.38 7.19 1.51
C MET A 65 3.77 5.89 0.98
N HIS A 66 3.65 4.86 1.83
CA HIS A 66 3.01 3.60 1.43
C HIS A 66 1.50 3.75 1.22
N LEU A 67 0.82 4.53 2.07
CA LEU A 67 -0.59 4.88 1.88
C LEU A 67 -0.80 5.69 0.58
N LEU A 68 0.13 6.59 0.24
CA LEU A 68 0.10 7.33 -1.02
C LEU A 68 0.24 6.41 -2.25
N ILE A 69 1.08 5.38 -2.17
CA ILE A 69 1.17 4.36 -3.23
C ILE A 69 -0.18 3.63 -3.35
N LEU A 70 -0.79 3.21 -2.23
CA LEU A 70 -2.10 2.57 -2.28
C LEU A 70 -3.20 3.50 -2.82
N LEU A 71 -3.13 4.80 -2.56
CA LEU A 71 -4.02 5.79 -3.18
C LEU A 71 -3.86 5.79 -4.71
N HIS A 72 -2.62 5.80 -5.19
CA HIS A 72 -2.32 5.72 -6.62
C HIS A 72 -2.87 4.43 -7.26
N GLU A 73 -2.64 3.28 -6.63
CA GLU A 73 -3.21 1.99 -7.08
C GLU A 73 -4.75 2.00 -7.03
N GLY A 74 -5.33 2.66 -6.03
CA GLY A 74 -6.77 2.86 -5.89
C GLY A 74 -7.38 3.65 -7.05
N ALA A 75 -6.70 4.70 -7.52
CA ALA A 75 -7.11 5.45 -8.71
C ALA A 75 -7.10 4.58 -9.99
N HIS A 76 -6.30 3.52 -10.02
CA HIS A 76 -6.26 2.53 -11.08
C HIS A 76 -7.23 1.35 -10.90
N LEU A 77 -8.08 1.37 -9.86
CA LEU A 77 -9.01 0.29 -9.50
C LEU A 77 -8.32 -1.03 -9.13
N LEU A 78 -7.11 -0.96 -8.55
CA LEU A 78 -6.29 -2.14 -8.24
C LEU A 78 -6.35 -2.58 -6.76
N LEU A 79 -7.13 -1.90 -5.90
CA LEU A 79 -7.24 -2.28 -4.48
C LEU A 79 -8.28 -3.38 -4.25
N HIS A 80 -9.37 -3.40 -5.00
CA HIS A 80 -10.46 -4.35 -4.83
C HIS A 80 -11.17 -4.66 -6.16
N PRO A 81 -11.59 -5.91 -6.45
CA PRO A 81 -12.26 -6.26 -7.71
C PRO A 81 -13.58 -5.51 -7.96
N ALA A 82 -14.31 -5.20 -6.88
CA ALA A 82 -15.53 -4.39 -6.94
C ALA A 82 -15.21 -2.90 -6.83
N ARG A 83 -15.54 -2.14 -7.87
CA ARG A 83 -15.28 -0.69 -8.00
C ARG A 83 -15.74 0.12 -6.77
N LYS A 84 -16.98 -0.06 -6.33
CA LYS A 84 -17.52 0.68 -5.17
C LYS A 84 -16.68 0.48 -3.90
N THR A 85 -16.19 -0.73 -3.69
CA THR A 85 -15.36 -1.07 -2.54
C THR A 85 -13.93 -0.54 -2.72
N ASN A 86 -13.40 -0.56 -3.94
CA ASN A 86 -12.11 0.05 -4.26
C ASN A 86 -12.14 1.55 -3.91
N ASP A 87 -13.15 2.26 -4.40
CA ASP A 87 -13.31 3.70 -4.19
C ASP A 87 -13.46 3.99 -2.69
N LEU A 88 -14.30 3.23 -1.97
CA LEU A 88 -14.44 3.36 -0.52
C LEU A 88 -13.11 3.16 0.23
N ILE A 89 -12.31 2.14 -0.15
CA ILE A 89 -11.01 1.89 0.49
C ILE A 89 -10.04 3.02 0.19
N ALA A 90 -9.95 3.46 -1.07
CA ALA A 90 -9.06 4.53 -1.49
C ALA A 90 -9.40 5.85 -0.76
N ASP A 91 -10.67 6.23 -0.75
CA ASP A 91 -11.13 7.49 -0.16
C ASP A 91 -10.98 7.51 1.36
N VAL A 92 -11.36 6.43 2.05
CA VAL A 92 -11.37 6.40 3.52
C VAL A 92 -9.97 6.20 4.10
N PHE A 93 -9.18 5.30 3.52
CA PHE A 93 -7.89 4.89 4.11
C PHE A 93 -6.67 5.52 3.45
N CYS A 94 -6.75 5.95 2.19
CA CYS A 94 -5.56 6.37 1.45
C CYS A 94 -5.58 7.87 1.11
N ALA A 95 -6.77 8.48 0.95
CA ALA A 95 -6.90 9.87 0.53
C ALA A 95 -6.82 10.88 1.67
N ILE A 96 -6.98 10.50 2.95
CA ILE A 96 -6.92 11.47 4.06
C ILE A 96 -5.44 11.83 4.34
N PRO A 97 -5.02 13.12 4.29
CA PRO A 97 -5.81 14.35 4.31
C PRO A 97 -5.88 15.12 2.97
N LEU A 98 -5.55 14.48 1.84
CA LEU A 98 -5.50 15.07 0.50
C LEU A 98 -6.87 15.17 -0.20
N GLY A 99 -7.92 14.56 0.35
CA GLY A 99 -9.29 14.58 -0.17
C GLY A 99 -10.06 15.88 0.08
#